data_AF-A0A960XXH8-F1
#
_entry.id   AF-A0A960XXH8-F1
#
_cell.length_a   1.000
_cell.length_b   1.000
_cell.length_c   1.000
_cell.angle_alpha   90.00
_cell.angle_beta   90.00
_cell.angle_gamma   90.00
#
_symmetry.space_group_name_H-M   'P 1'
#
loop_
_entity.id
_entity.type
_entity.pdbx_description
1 polymer ?
#
loop_
_entity_poly.entity_id
_entity_poly.type
_entity_poly.pdbx_seq_one_letter_code
_entity_poly.pdbx_strand_id
1 'polypeptide(L)'
;MHKKRTAKKKPGASIDFTVGDSGTESAAEGSAAAARARKNKEGALPRQPAETPTTKEAGIRKAARLILALGPDQAADVLRELAEEEVQRIALEITRIPALTSEERRHILESFHQELDTEQTLSGRESLKEILHRSLGEDRAREFLDKLEERDSRKDFEFLEQTDPPLLASVLQQEHPQIAAVTLSQIKPPVAASVFKNLEEDFRLDVALRIAQTTRIHPDAITRVGRVLREKFEKRKEEFYAVTGGAETLAGILNHMDRGLEENLLTHLHDKDPDLMQNVRERLYTFDELLNLHPKEMRLLLSRIDDDMMIAAALRGAGDEMRRHFFNALSQNRAADVMDEIDHRGPVSVREINEARNYILTVARRMDEEGRIIIKKEKDEYI
;
A
#
# COMPACT_ATOMS: atom_id res chain seq x y z
N MET A 1 36.40 45.27 20.45
CA MET A 1 37.32 45.39 21.60
C MET A 1 36.87 44.42 22.69
N HIS A 2 37.83 43.63 23.19
CA HIS A 2 37.91 42.93 24.49
C HIS A 2 36.78 41.94 24.89
N LYS A 3 36.98 40.61 24.82
CA LYS A 3 37.87 39.69 25.60
C LYS A 3 37.19 39.17 26.88
N LYS A 4 36.85 37.86 26.93
CA LYS A 4 37.64 36.70 27.43
C LYS A 4 37.56 36.49 28.95
N ARG A 5 37.15 35.27 29.36
CA ARG A 5 37.89 34.27 30.18
C ARG A 5 36.93 33.11 30.50
N THR A 6 37.10 31.82 30.18
CA THR A 6 38.19 30.80 30.24
C THR A 6 38.61 30.33 31.65
N ALA A 7 38.30 29.06 31.97
CA ALA A 7 39.18 27.99 32.51
C ALA A 7 38.31 26.72 32.75
N LYS A 8 38.52 25.51 32.15
CA LYS A 8 39.57 24.46 32.33
C LYS A 8 39.77 24.07 33.82
N LYS A 9 39.79 22.81 34.29
CA LYS A 9 40.23 21.50 33.72
C LYS A 9 39.85 20.31 34.67
N LYS A 10 39.30 19.19 34.13
CA LYS A 10 39.67 17.73 34.23
C LYS A 10 39.95 17.01 35.60
N PRO A 11 40.07 15.65 35.66
CA PRO A 11 39.23 14.54 35.11
C PRO A 11 39.14 13.29 36.06
N GLY A 12 38.42 12.22 35.65
CA GLY A 12 38.48 10.85 36.21
C GLY A 12 37.10 10.34 36.66
N ALA A 13 36.60 9.13 36.37
CA ALA A 13 37.22 7.90 35.89
C ALA A 13 36.30 7.14 34.93
N SER A 14 36.94 6.41 34.02
CA SER A 14 36.46 5.53 32.97
C SER A 14 36.33 4.08 33.45
N ILE A 15 35.38 3.31 32.93
CA ILE A 15 35.48 1.85 32.87
C ILE A 15 35.02 1.39 31.49
N ASP A 16 35.99 0.83 30.76
CA ASP A 16 35.88 0.22 29.44
C ASP A 16 35.62 -1.29 29.55
N PHE A 17 35.02 -1.79 28.48
CA PHE A 17 34.92 -3.19 28.07
C PHE A 17 36.30 -3.74 27.66
N THR A 18 36.69 -4.93 28.11
CA THR A 18 37.58 -5.83 27.33
C THR A 18 37.43 -7.30 27.71
N VAL A 19 37.60 -8.11 26.66
CA VAL A 19 37.57 -9.56 26.51
C VAL A 19 38.95 -10.19 26.76
N GLY A 20 38.97 -11.47 27.17
CA GLY A 20 40.04 -12.47 26.92
C GLY A 20 41.10 -12.61 28.02
N ASP A 21 41.78 -13.73 28.24
CA ASP A 21 41.77 -15.11 27.71
C ASP A 21 42.84 -15.89 28.52
N SER A 22 42.84 -17.23 28.39
CA SER A 22 43.83 -18.25 28.80
C SER A 22 43.85 -18.60 30.30
N GLY A 23 43.77 -19.85 30.75
CA GLY A 23 44.18 -21.19 30.26
C GLY A 23 44.67 -21.91 31.55
N THR A 24 44.57 -23.21 31.83
CA THR A 24 44.60 -24.46 31.06
C THR A 24 44.27 -25.63 32.02
N GLU A 25 43.84 -26.77 31.45
CA GLU A 25 43.97 -28.16 31.96
C GLU A 25 43.13 -28.58 33.20
N SER A 26 42.57 -29.79 33.34
CA SER A 26 42.83 -31.10 32.71
C SER A 26 41.58 -31.98 32.78
N ALA A 27 41.45 -32.84 31.77
CA ALA A 27 40.47 -33.91 31.58
C ALA A 27 40.58 -35.07 32.59
N ALA A 28 39.47 -35.82 32.75
CA ALA A 28 39.43 -37.28 32.54
C ALA A 28 38.00 -37.83 32.67
N GLU A 29 37.54 -38.47 31.59
CA GLU A 29 36.37 -39.33 31.51
C GLU A 29 36.56 -40.66 32.26
N GLY A 30 35.44 -41.33 32.56
CA GLY A 30 35.36 -42.78 32.43
C GLY A 30 35.01 -43.57 33.70
N SER A 31 33.83 -44.19 33.68
CA SER A 31 33.68 -45.66 33.67
C SER A 31 32.49 -46.15 34.49
N ALA A 32 31.55 -46.77 33.78
CA ALA A 32 30.51 -47.61 34.31
C ALA A 32 31.06 -48.96 34.77
N ALA A 33 30.59 -49.47 35.91
CA ALA A 33 30.38 -50.89 36.20
C ALA A 33 29.86 -51.02 37.64
N ALA A 34 28.57 -51.29 37.83
CA ALA A 34 28.03 -52.63 38.02
C ALA A 34 28.23 -53.17 39.44
N ALA A 35 27.14 -53.29 40.20
CA ALA A 35 26.68 -54.56 40.79
C ALA A 35 25.65 -54.33 41.91
N ARG A 36 24.47 -54.96 41.72
CA ARG A 36 23.73 -55.73 42.73
C ARG A 36 23.19 -54.99 43.97
N ALA A 37 21.86 -54.81 43.99
CA ALA A 37 21.01 -55.46 44.99
C ALA A 37 19.57 -55.57 44.49
N ARG A 38 19.09 -56.81 44.36
CA ARG A 38 17.72 -57.20 43.99
C ARG A 38 16.89 -57.46 45.25
N LYS A 39 15.57 -57.19 45.13
CA LYS A 39 14.40 -57.91 45.69
C LYS A 39 14.10 -57.88 47.20
N ASN A 40 12.94 -57.31 47.53
CA ASN A 40 11.73 -57.95 48.13
C ASN A 40 10.60 -56.89 48.10
N LYS A 41 9.50 -56.96 47.30
CA LYS A 41 8.24 -57.75 47.42
C LYS A 41 7.71 -57.81 48.86
N GLU A 42 6.49 -57.41 49.23
CA GLU A 42 5.16 -57.44 48.57
C GLU A 42 4.12 -56.60 49.37
N GLY A 43 3.07 -56.08 48.71
CA GLY A 43 1.71 -55.95 49.30
C GLY A 43 1.06 -54.55 49.44
N ALA A 44 0.30 -54.08 48.43
CA ALA A 44 -1.03 -53.43 48.55
C ALA A 44 -1.55 -52.92 47.16
N LEU A 45 -2.87 -52.96 46.96
CA LEU A 45 -3.65 -52.93 45.70
C LEU A 45 -3.40 -51.76 44.70
N PRO A 46 -3.74 -51.93 43.40
CA PRO A 46 -3.58 -50.88 42.39
C PRO A 46 -4.60 -49.75 42.57
N ARG A 47 -4.12 -48.50 42.72
CA ARG A 47 -4.94 -47.30 42.52
C ARG A 47 -5.00 -47.01 41.02
N GLN A 48 -6.20 -46.87 40.49
CA GLN A 48 -6.46 -46.50 39.09
C GLN A 48 -5.81 -45.16 38.73
N PRO A 49 -5.29 -44.97 37.51
CA PRO A 49 -4.75 -43.69 37.07
C PRO A 49 -5.87 -42.66 36.87
N ALA A 50 -5.68 -41.45 37.39
CA ALA A 50 -6.61 -40.34 37.27
C ALA A 50 -6.79 -39.91 35.80
N GLU A 51 -8.04 -39.88 35.35
CA GLU A 51 -8.44 -39.41 34.03
C GLU A 51 -8.24 -37.87 33.92
N THR A 52 -7.58 -37.42 32.85
CA THR A 52 -7.53 -36.00 32.46
C THR A 52 -8.92 -35.49 32.06
N PRO A 53 -9.40 -34.34 32.56
CA PRO A 53 -10.75 -33.86 32.29
C PRO A 53 -10.91 -33.41 30.83
N THR A 54 -12.09 -33.68 30.28
CA THR A 54 -12.52 -33.25 28.94
C THR A 54 -12.61 -31.71 28.84
N THR A 55 -12.55 -31.15 27.63
CA THR A 55 -12.57 -29.69 27.37
C THR A 55 -13.77 -28.95 27.97
N LYS A 56 -14.92 -29.63 28.12
CA LYS A 56 -16.11 -29.08 28.80
C LYS A 56 -15.97 -29.04 30.32
N GLU A 57 -15.37 -30.06 30.93
CA GLU A 57 -15.13 -30.11 32.38
C GLU A 57 -14.10 -29.08 32.81
N ALA A 58 -13.12 -28.77 31.94
CA ALA A 58 -12.19 -27.68 32.15
C ALA A 58 -12.88 -26.29 32.17
N GLY A 59 -13.91 -26.10 31.32
CA GLY A 59 -14.71 -24.87 31.27
C GLY A 59 -15.57 -24.66 32.52
N ILE A 60 -16.26 -25.71 32.98
CA ILE A 60 -17.08 -25.65 34.21
C ILE A 60 -16.21 -25.35 35.44
N ARG A 61 -15.01 -25.94 35.51
CA ARG A 61 -14.05 -25.67 36.58
C ARG A 61 -13.50 -24.24 36.56
N LYS A 62 -13.25 -23.68 35.37
CA LYS A 62 -12.88 -22.25 35.21
C LYS A 62 -14.02 -21.34 35.68
N ALA A 63 -15.26 -21.62 35.29
CA ALA A 63 -16.44 -20.85 35.72
C ALA A 63 -16.62 -20.88 37.24
N ALA A 64 -16.51 -22.06 37.88
CA ALA A 64 -16.60 -22.20 39.34
C ALA A 64 -15.53 -21.37 40.08
N ARG A 65 -14.29 -21.32 39.55
CA ARG A 65 -13.22 -20.49 40.10
C ARG A 65 -13.48 -18.99 39.94
N LEU A 66 -14.06 -18.57 38.81
CA LEU A 66 -14.42 -17.18 38.56
C LEU A 66 -15.55 -16.72 39.50
N ILE A 67 -16.60 -17.53 39.66
CA ILE A 67 -17.71 -17.27 40.58
C ILE A 67 -17.20 -17.10 42.02
N LEU A 68 -16.27 -17.95 42.46
CA LEU A 68 -15.61 -17.79 43.77
C LEU A 68 -14.74 -16.52 43.87
N ALA A 69 -14.11 -16.11 42.77
CA ALA A 69 -13.25 -14.92 42.74
C ALA A 69 -14.04 -13.61 42.79
N LEU A 70 -15.25 -13.57 42.21
CA LEU A 70 -16.16 -12.42 42.18
C LEU A 70 -16.74 -12.07 43.56
N GLY A 71 -16.85 -13.06 44.46
CA GLY A 71 -17.44 -12.90 45.78
C GLY A 71 -18.98 -13.02 45.78
N PRO A 72 -19.59 -13.12 46.97
CA PRO A 72 -20.96 -13.62 47.13
C PRO A 72 -22.03 -12.75 46.46
N ASP A 73 -21.89 -11.42 46.52
CA ASP A 73 -22.90 -10.50 45.98
C ASP A 73 -22.95 -10.57 44.44
N GLN A 74 -21.78 -10.45 43.80
CA GLN A 74 -21.66 -10.46 42.34
C GLN A 74 -21.88 -11.87 41.75
N ALA A 75 -21.44 -12.91 42.46
CA ALA A 75 -21.75 -14.29 42.11
C ALA A 75 -23.25 -14.57 42.08
N ALA A 76 -24.01 -14.00 43.02
CA ALA A 76 -25.46 -14.22 43.09
C ALA A 76 -26.20 -13.59 41.91
N ASP A 77 -25.76 -12.44 41.40
CA ASP A 77 -26.33 -11.82 40.20
C ASP A 77 -26.06 -12.68 38.96
N VAL A 78 -24.84 -13.21 38.82
CA VAL A 78 -24.47 -14.07 37.67
C VAL A 78 -25.21 -15.41 37.71
N LEU A 79 -25.32 -16.04 38.88
CA LEU A 79 -26.02 -17.33 39.03
C LEU A 79 -27.53 -17.25 38.77
N ARG A 80 -28.14 -16.07 38.92
CA ARG A 80 -29.57 -15.85 38.63
C ARG A 80 -29.91 -15.91 37.14
N GLU A 81 -28.94 -15.61 36.28
CA GLU A 81 -29.11 -15.61 34.83
C GLU A 81 -28.82 -16.97 34.18
N LEU A 82 -28.38 -17.98 34.96
CA LEU A 82 -28.01 -19.31 34.48
C LEU A 82 -29.14 -20.33 34.67
N ALA A 83 -29.17 -21.36 33.84
CA ALA A 83 -30.16 -22.44 33.98
C ALA A 83 -29.87 -23.30 35.23
N GLU A 84 -30.91 -23.88 35.82
CA GLU A 84 -30.81 -24.65 37.07
C GLU A 84 -29.79 -25.80 36.98
N GLU A 85 -29.73 -26.50 35.84
CA GLU A 85 -28.76 -27.58 35.60
C GLU A 85 -27.29 -27.10 35.58
N GLU A 86 -27.05 -25.86 35.14
CA GLU A 86 -25.72 -25.25 35.06
C GLU A 86 -25.27 -24.77 36.44
N VAL A 87 -26.18 -24.15 37.18
CA VAL A 87 -25.96 -23.75 38.57
C VAL A 87 -25.59 -24.96 39.43
N GLN A 88 -26.28 -26.10 39.29
CA GLN A 88 -25.96 -27.33 40.01
C GLN A 88 -24.55 -27.85 39.69
N ARG A 89 -24.15 -27.84 38.41
CA ARG A 89 -22.80 -28.28 37.99
C ARG A 89 -21.70 -27.37 38.50
N ILE A 90 -21.91 -26.06 38.45
CA ILE A 90 -20.97 -25.06 38.95
C ILE A 90 -20.86 -25.16 40.49
N ALA A 91 -21.99 -25.29 41.19
CA ALA A 91 -22.01 -25.43 42.65
C ALA A 91 -21.26 -26.68 43.12
N LEU A 92 -21.42 -27.82 42.43
CA LEU A 92 -20.68 -29.04 42.76
C LEU A 92 -19.15 -28.85 42.62
N GLU A 93 -18.70 -28.17 41.56
CA GLU A 93 -17.28 -27.87 41.39
C GLU A 93 -16.76 -26.83 42.39
N ILE A 94 -17.58 -25.86 42.80
CA ILE A 94 -17.24 -24.89 43.86
C ILE A 94 -16.90 -25.61 45.17
N THR A 95 -17.64 -26.66 45.56
CA THR A 95 -17.36 -27.42 46.79
C THR A 95 -16.02 -28.17 46.76
N ARG A 96 -15.47 -28.41 45.57
CA ARG A 96 -14.21 -29.13 45.35
C ARG A 96 -13.00 -28.20 45.28
N ILE A 97 -13.22 -26.88 45.23
CA ILE A 97 -12.16 -25.88 45.11
C ILE A 97 -11.67 -25.46 46.51
N PRO A 98 -10.37 -25.55 46.80
CA PRO A 98 -9.82 -25.03 48.06
C PRO A 98 -9.91 -23.49 48.11
N ALA A 99 -9.84 -22.93 49.32
CA ALA A 99 -9.90 -21.49 49.52
C ALA A 99 -8.85 -20.75 48.67
N LEU A 100 -9.31 -19.80 47.85
CA LEU A 100 -8.45 -19.03 46.96
C LEU A 100 -7.68 -17.97 47.75
N THR A 101 -6.37 -17.90 47.51
CA THR A 101 -5.54 -16.81 48.03
C THR A 101 -5.85 -15.49 47.32
N SER A 102 -5.49 -14.36 47.92
CA SER A 102 -5.67 -13.04 47.32
C SER A 102 -4.91 -12.86 46.00
N GLU A 103 -3.79 -13.56 45.82
CA GLU A 103 -3.02 -13.53 44.57
C GLU A 103 -3.68 -14.36 43.47
N GLU A 104 -4.17 -15.57 43.79
CA GLU A 104 -4.90 -16.41 42.84
C GLU A 104 -6.21 -15.73 42.41
N ARG A 105 -6.93 -15.11 43.33
CA ARG A 105 -8.14 -14.33 43.00
C ARG A 105 -7.84 -13.24 41.98
N ARG A 106 -6.77 -12.47 42.20
CA ARG A 106 -6.35 -11.39 41.30
C ARG A 106 -6.01 -11.94 39.91
N HIS A 107 -5.22 -13.01 39.86
CA HIS A 107 -4.83 -13.64 38.60
C HIS A 107 -6.03 -14.16 37.81
N ILE A 108 -7.03 -14.75 38.48
CA ILE A 108 -8.26 -15.26 37.83
C ILE A 108 -9.06 -14.11 37.20
N LEU A 109 -9.26 -13.01 37.93
CA LEU A 109 -9.99 -11.84 37.42
C LEU A 109 -9.25 -11.15 36.27
N GLU A 110 -7.93 -11.04 36.37
CA GLU A 110 -7.09 -10.44 35.32
C GLU A 110 -7.08 -11.29 34.05
N SER A 111 -6.99 -12.62 34.18
CA SER A 111 -7.08 -13.54 33.04
C SER A 111 -8.45 -13.45 32.36
N PHE A 112 -9.53 -13.34 33.14
CA PHE A 112 -10.89 -13.19 32.59
C PHE A 112 -11.08 -11.85 31.88
N HIS A 113 -10.54 -10.75 32.43
CA HIS A 113 -10.56 -9.44 31.78
C HIS A 113 -9.79 -9.46 30.45
N GLN A 114 -8.63 -10.12 30.39
CA GLN A 114 -7.86 -10.25 29.15
C GLN A 114 -8.59 -11.09 28.09
N GLU A 115 -9.29 -12.15 28.51
CA GLU A 115 -10.14 -12.96 27.62
C GLU A 115 -11.39 -12.15 27.13
N LEU A 116 -11.92 -11.22 27.94
CA LEU A 116 -13.03 -10.32 27.54
C LEU A 116 -12.60 -9.21 26.56
N ASP A 117 -11.41 -8.62 26.75
CA ASP A 117 -10.89 -7.55 25.87
C ASP A 117 -10.66 -8.05 24.43
N THR A 118 -10.43 -9.36 24.26
CA THR A 118 -10.34 -9.96 22.93
C THR A 118 -11.66 -10.02 22.17
N GLU A 119 -12.82 -9.91 22.84
CA GLU A 119 -14.15 -9.99 22.20
C GLU A 119 -15.00 -8.72 22.32
N GLN A 120 -14.77 -7.86 23.33
CA GLN A 120 -15.53 -6.62 23.49
C GLN A 120 -14.68 -5.40 23.11
N THR A 121 -14.88 -4.90 21.89
CA THR A 121 -14.46 -3.54 21.54
C THR A 121 -15.38 -2.56 22.27
N LEU A 122 -15.08 -2.25 23.54
CA LEU A 122 -15.69 -1.11 24.22
C LEU A 122 -15.32 0.15 23.44
N SER A 123 -16.28 0.68 22.69
CA SER A 123 -16.08 1.91 21.94
C SER A 123 -15.94 3.05 22.95
N GLY A 124 -14.78 3.69 23.01
CA GLY A 124 -14.55 4.83 23.92
C GLY A 124 -15.60 5.95 23.79
N ARG A 125 -16.37 5.98 22.69
CA ARG A 125 -17.53 6.85 22.49
C ARG A 125 -18.70 6.56 23.45
N GLU A 126 -19.03 5.30 23.70
CA GLU A 126 -20.15 4.93 24.59
C GLU A 126 -19.80 5.25 26.04
N SER A 127 -18.58 4.93 26.46
CA SER A 127 -18.07 5.30 27.79
C SER A 127 -18.00 6.82 27.97
N LEU A 128 -17.53 7.56 26.97
CA LEU A 128 -17.50 9.03 27.03
C LEU A 128 -18.92 9.62 27.14
N LYS A 129 -19.90 9.08 26.41
CA LYS A 129 -21.30 9.51 26.49
C LYS A 129 -21.85 9.32 27.90
N GLU A 130 -21.61 8.17 28.52
CA GLU A 130 -22.07 7.91 29.90
C GLU A 130 -21.36 8.80 30.94
N ILE A 131 -20.06 9.02 30.78
CA ILE A 131 -19.27 9.92 31.63
C ILE A 131 -19.77 11.36 31.54
N LEU A 132 -20.03 11.86 30.33
CA LEU A 132 -20.51 13.22 30.10
C LEU A 132 -21.95 13.40 30.61
N HIS A 133 -22.83 12.41 30.41
CA HIS A 133 -24.19 12.43 30.95
C HIS A 133 -24.19 12.50 32.48
N ARG A 134 -23.34 11.72 33.16
CA ARG A 134 -23.23 11.74 34.62
C ARG A 134 -22.61 13.01 35.18
N SER A 135 -21.69 13.64 34.43
CA SER A 135 -20.88 14.77 34.92
C SER A 135 -21.49 16.14 34.59
N LEU A 136 -22.16 16.29 33.43
CA LEU A 136 -22.62 17.58 32.90
C LEU A 136 -24.14 17.69 32.79
N GLY A 137 -24.88 16.60 32.99
CA GLY A 137 -26.31 16.52 32.74
C GLY A 137 -26.66 16.29 31.26
N GLU A 138 -27.89 15.85 30.99
CA GLU A 138 -28.28 15.31 29.69
C GLU A 138 -28.19 16.33 28.53
N ASP A 139 -28.65 17.55 28.76
CA ASP A 139 -28.70 18.60 27.72
C ASP A 139 -27.31 19.11 27.33
N ARG A 140 -26.43 19.35 28.33
CA ARG A 140 -25.06 19.82 28.07
C ARG A 140 -24.17 18.74 27.50
N ALA A 141 -24.36 17.49 27.92
CA ALA A 141 -23.65 16.35 27.33
C ALA A 141 -24.01 16.20 25.85
N ARG A 142 -25.29 16.33 25.50
CA ARG A 142 -25.77 16.28 24.11
C ARG A 142 -25.16 17.40 23.26
N GLU A 143 -25.21 18.66 23.73
CA GLU A 143 -24.61 19.78 23.00
C GLU A 143 -23.09 19.61 22.81
N PHE A 144 -22.39 19.06 23.81
CA PHE A 144 -20.95 18.81 23.72
C PHE A 144 -20.61 17.69 22.73
N LEU A 145 -21.38 16.60 22.76
CA LEU A 145 -21.23 15.49 21.82
C LEU A 145 -21.53 15.95 20.38
N ASP A 146 -22.61 16.71 20.16
CA ASP A 146 -22.96 17.24 18.84
C ASP A 146 -21.83 18.12 18.26
N LYS A 147 -21.23 19.00 19.08
CA LYS A 147 -20.09 19.84 18.66
C LYS A 147 -18.82 19.03 18.38
N LEU A 148 -18.60 17.95 19.13
CA LEU A 148 -17.47 17.05 18.92
C LEU A 148 -17.63 16.27 17.62
N GLU A 149 -18.83 15.76 17.36
CA GLU A 149 -19.18 15.03 16.13
C GLU A 149 -19.11 15.92 14.89
N GLU A 150 -19.55 17.18 14.98
CA GLU A 150 -19.40 18.14 13.89
C GLU A 150 -17.91 18.41 13.57
N ARG A 151 -17.06 18.49 14.61
CA ARG A 151 -15.61 18.64 14.42
C ARG A 151 -14.96 17.40 13.81
N ASP A 152 -15.36 16.20 14.23
CA ASP A 152 -14.83 14.94 13.70
C ASP A 152 -15.24 14.77 12.23
N SER A 153 -16.50 15.05 11.92
CA SER A 153 -17.03 15.01 10.54
C SER A 153 -16.28 15.97 9.62
N ARG A 154 -15.94 17.19 10.06
CA ARG A 154 -15.16 18.13 9.22
C ARG A 154 -13.74 17.64 8.94
N LYS A 155 -13.10 16.90 9.85
CA LYS A 155 -11.76 16.32 9.60
C LYS A 155 -11.78 15.31 8.46
N ASP A 156 -12.86 14.55 8.33
CA ASP A 156 -12.99 13.58 7.23
C ASP A 156 -12.95 14.24 5.86
N PHE A 157 -13.33 15.53 5.77
CA PHE A 157 -13.39 16.32 4.53
C PHE A 157 -12.22 17.33 4.39
N GLU A 158 -11.31 17.40 5.37
CA GLU A 158 -10.20 18.38 5.37
C GLU A 158 -9.29 18.25 4.14
N PHE A 159 -9.13 17.03 3.62
CA PHE A 159 -8.34 16.76 2.41
C PHE A 159 -8.89 17.47 1.16
N LEU A 160 -10.19 17.73 1.12
CA LEU A 160 -10.84 18.42 0.00
C LEU A 160 -10.47 19.91 -0.04
N GLU A 161 -10.11 20.51 1.09
CA GLU A 161 -9.68 21.91 1.13
C GLU A 161 -8.31 22.13 0.47
N GLN A 162 -7.49 21.07 0.40
CA GLN A 162 -6.18 21.08 -0.24
C GLN A 162 -6.22 20.58 -1.69
N THR A 163 -7.41 20.22 -2.18
CA THR A 163 -7.61 19.67 -3.52
C THR A 163 -7.95 20.79 -4.52
N ASP A 164 -7.45 20.68 -5.74
CA ASP A 164 -7.71 21.65 -6.80
C ASP A 164 -9.21 21.68 -7.17
N PRO A 165 -9.89 22.85 -7.17
CA PRO A 165 -11.33 22.94 -7.42
C PRO A 165 -11.86 22.31 -8.73
N PRO A 166 -11.15 22.36 -9.88
CA PRO A 166 -11.56 21.67 -11.11
C PRO A 166 -11.53 20.15 -10.98
N LEU A 167 -10.49 19.58 -10.36
CA LEU A 167 -10.44 18.14 -10.03
C LEU A 167 -11.62 17.78 -9.12
N LEU A 168 -11.85 18.59 -8.08
CA LEU A 168 -12.93 18.38 -7.14
C LEU A 168 -14.31 18.37 -7.83
N ALA A 169 -14.55 19.33 -8.73
CA ALA A 169 -15.75 19.37 -9.55
C ALA A 169 -15.91 18.14 -10.45
N SER A 170 -14.84 17.67 -11.11
CA SER A 170 -14.89 16.53 -12.03
C SER A 170 -15.31 15.22 -11.36
N VAL A 171 -14.96 15.03 -10.08
CA VAL A 171 -15.38 13.88 -9.29
C VAL A 171 -16.83 14.05 -8.86
N LEU A 172 -17.19 15.23 -8.32
CA LEU A 172 -18.54 15.49 -7.81
C LEU A 172 -19.62 15.43 -8.90
N GLN A 173 -19.31 15.81 -10.14
CA GLN A 173 -20.24 15.69 -11.27
C GLN A 173 -20.65 14.24 -11.58
N GLN A 174 -19.84 13.25 -11.19
CA GLN A 174 -20.16 11.84 -11.35
C GLN A 174 -21.00 11.27 -10.20
N GLU A 175 -21.24 12.06 -9.16
CA GLU A 175 -22.00 11.66 -7.99
C GLU A 175 -23.44 12.17 -8.05
N HIS A 176 -24.31 11.57 -7.25
CA HIS A 176 -25.67 12.08 -7.09
C HIS A 176 -25.66 13.51 -6.51
N PRO A 177 -26.50 14.46 -6.98
CA PRO A 177 -26.49 15.86 -6.51
C PRO A 177 -26.61 16.02 -4.99
N GLN A 178 -27.28 15.08 -4.31
CA GLN A 178 -27.31 15.05 -2.85
C GLN A 178 -25.92 14.87 -2.23
N ILE A 179 -25.10 13.97 -2.77
CA ILE A 179 -23.74 13.69 -2.27
C ILE A 179 -22.87 14.94 -2.44
N ALA A 180 -22.93 15.58 -3.61
CA ALA A 180 -22.23 16.84 -3.84
C ALA A 180 -22.69 17.94 -2.87
N ALA A 181 -23.99 18.04 -2.60
CA ALA A 181 -24.52 18.99 -1.62
C ALA A 181 -23.99 18.74 -0.20
N VAL A 182 -23.95 17.48 0.25
CA VAL A 182 -23.36 17.12 1.56
C VAL A 182 -21.90 17.54 1.60
N THR A 183 -21.12 17.13 0.59
CA THR A 183 -19.68 17.39 0.53
C THR A 183 -19.34 18.87 0.54
N LEU A 184 -20.03 19.66 -0.29
CA LEU A 184 -19.81 21.11 -0.36
C LEU A 184 -20.24 21.84 0.93
N SER A 185 -21.15 21.25 1.71
CA SER A 185 -21.55 21.77 3.02
C SER A 185 -20.54 21.48 4.13
N GLN A 186 -19.63 20.52 3.93
CA GLN A 186 -18.60 20.14 4.92
C GLN A 186 -17.26 20.89 4.74
N ILE A 187 -17.08 21.64 3.65
CA ILE A 187 -15.85 22.39 3.35
C ILE A 187 -16.04 23.90 3.50
N LYS A 188 -14.95 24.66 3.58
CA LYS A 188 -15.00 26.13 3.69
C LYS A 188 -15.72 26.79 2.50
N PRO A 189 -16.57 27.82 2.74
CA PRO A 189 -17.32 28.49 1.68
C PRO A 189 -16.51 29.01 0.48
N PRO A 190 -15.29 29.57 0.64
CA PRO A 190 -14.47 30.01 -0.50
C PRO A 190 -14.05 28.86 -1.43
N VAL A 191 -13.75 27.69 -0.86
CA VAL A 191 -13.40 26.49 -1.63
C VAL A 191 -14.64 25.96 -2.34
N ALA A 192 -15.76 25.83 -1.62
CA ALA A 192 -17.04 25.41 -2.20
C ALA A 192 -17.45 26.30 -3.38
N ALA A 193 -17.34 27.63 -3.24
CA ALA A 193 -17.64 28.57 -4.32
C ALA A 193 -16.75 28.37 -5.56
N SER A 194 -15.47 28.03 -5.35
CA SER A 194 -14.54 27.76 -6.44
C SER A 194 -14.89 26.45 -7.17
N VAL A 195 -15.34 25.42 -6.43
CA VAL A 195 -15.84 24.17 -7.01
C VAL A 195 -17.13 24.41 -7.80
N PHE A 196 -18.07 25.17 -7.22
CA PHE A 196 -19.35 25.53 -7.86
C PHE A 196 -19.15 26.12 -9.26
N LYS A 197 -18.13 26.97 -9.46
CA LYS A 197 -17.81 27.57 -10.78
C LYS A 197 -17.44 26.56 -11.86
N ASN A 198 -16.95 25.39 -11.46
CA ASN A 198 -16.49 24.32 -12.35
C ASN A 198 -17.54 23.21 -12.56
N LEU A 199 -18.71 23.27 -11.90
CA LEU A 199 -19.81 22.31 -12.10
C LEU A 199 -20.64 22.65 -13.36
N GLU A 200 -21.17 21.66 -14.07
CA GLU A 200 -22.16 21.91 -15.15
C GLU A 200 -23.39 22.64 -14.62
N GLU A 201 -24.01 23.49 -15.46
CA GLU A 201 -25.05 24.44 -15.02
C GLU A 201 -26.26 23.74 -14.37
N ASP A 202 -26.83 22.72 -15.03
CA ASP A 202 -27.99 22.00 -14.53
C ASP A 202 -27.69 21.28 -13.19
N PHE A 203 -26.53 20.62 -13.11
CA PHE A 203 -26.09 19.94 -11.89
C PHE A 203 -25.86 20.93 -10.75
N ARG A 204 -25.21 22.06 -11.05
CA ARG A 204 -24.91 23.13 -10.11
C ARG A 204 -26.19 23.70 -9.49
N LEU A 205 -27.25 23.88 -10.27
CA LEU A 205 -28.54 24.39 -9.81
C LEU A 205 -29.25 23.39 -8.89
N ASP A 206 -29.26 22.08 -9.21
CA ASP A 206 -29.84 21.06 -8.33
C ASP A 206 -29.07 20.95 -7.01
N VAL A 207 -27.74 20.97 -7.06
CA VAL A 207 -26.89 20.97 -5.86
C VAL A 207 -27.17 22.19 -4.98
N ALA A 208 -27.29 23.39 -5.56
CA ALA A 208 -27.61 24.60 -4.81
C ALA A 208 -28.97 24.50 -4.10
N LEU A 209 -29.99 23.98 -4.78
CA LEU A 209 -31.32 23.79 -4.19
C LEU A 209 -31.26 22.83 -2.99
N ARG A 210 -30.52 21.73 -3.13
CA ARG A 210 -30.35 20.75 -2.05
C ARG A 210 -29.59 21.30 -0.86
N ILE A 211 -28.53 22.08 -1.07
CA ILE A 211 -27.82 22.74 0.04
C ILE A 211 -28.79 23.67 0.79
N ALA A 212 -29.62 24.43 0.08
CA ALA A 212 -30.58 25.35 0.70
C ALA A 212 -31.71 24.63 1.47
N GLN A 213 -32.11 23.44 1.05
CA GLN A 213 -33.22 22.68 1.65
C GLN A 213 -32.80 21.63 2.68
N THR A 214 -31.53 21.22 2.69
CA THR A 214 -31.06 20.14 3.55
C THR A 214 -31.12 20.56 5.03
N THR A 215 -31.97 19.88 5.81
CA THR A 215 -32.23 20.26 7.20
C THR A 215 -31.38 19.48 8.21
N ARG A 216 -31.32 18.15 8.11
CA ARG A 216 -30.53 17.28 9.00
C ARG A 216 -30.09 16.01 8.28
N ILE A 217 -28.81 15.66 8.39
CA ILE A 217 -28.25 14.40 7.89
C ILE A 217 -27.60 13.70 9.08
N HIS A 218 -27.78 12.38 9.17
CA HIS A 218 -27.18 11.58 10.24
C HIS A 218 -25.64 11.62 10.12
N PRO A 219 -24.88 11.84 11.22
CA PRO A 219 -23.42 11.90 11.21
C PRO A 219 -22.76 10.70 10.51
N ASP A 220 -23.22 9.48 10.82
CA ASP A 220 -22.72 8.26 10.14
C ASP A 220 -22.83 8.28 8.61
N ALA A 221 -23.87 8.93 8.07
CA ALA A 221 -24.01 9.06 6.62
C ALA A 221 -22.97 10.04 6.06
N ILE A 222 -22.66 11.13 6.79
CA ILE A 222 -21.64 12.11 6.43
C ILE A 222 -20.25 11.45 6.42
N THR A 223 -19.91 10.71 7.48
CA THR A 223 -18.64 9.97 7.58
C THR A 223 -18.49 8.93 6.46
N ARG A 224 -19.57 8.18 6.16
CA ARG A 224 -19.55 7.23 5.03
C ARG A 224 -19.31 7.92 3.69
N VAL A 225 -19.97 9.06 3.44
CA VAL A 225 -19.77 9.86 2.23
C VAL A 225 -18.32 10.35 2.15
N GLY A 226 -17.77 10.89 3.24
CA GLY A 226 -16.38 11.36 3.28
C GLY A 226 -15.37 10.26 2.94
N ARG A 227 -15.55 9.06 3.50
CA ARG A 227 -14.68 7.90 3.21
C ARG A 227 -14.74 7.46 1.75
N VAL A 228 -15.95 7.27 1.21
CA VAL A 228 -16.13 6.82 -0.18
C VAL A 228 -15.58 7.85 -1.17
N LEU A 229 -15.82 9.14 -0.90
CA LEU A 229 -15.28 10.21 -1.75
C LEU A 229 -13.77 10.27 -1.68
N ARG A 230 -13.15 10.06 -0.52
CA ARG A 230 -11.69 10.02 -0.40
C ARG A 230 -11.07 8.96 -1.31
N GLU A 231 -11.60 7.73 -1.29
CA GLU A 231 -11.11 6.64 -2.15
C GLU A 231 -11.26 6.98 -3.64
N LYS A 232 -12.41 7.53 -4.04
CA LYS A 232 -12.64 7.97 -5.43
C LYS A 232 -11.74 9.14 -5.81
N PHE A 233 -11.46 10.05 -4.89
CA PHE A 233 -10.57 11.18 -5.11
C PHE A 233 -9.15 10.74 -5.35
N GLU A 234 -8.58 9.87 -4.51
CA GLU A 234 -7.20 9.40 -4.70
C GLU A 234 -7.05 8.70 -6.05
N LYS A 235 -8.03 7.86 -6.43
CA LYS A 235 -8.04 7.22 -7.75
C LYS A 235 -8.12 8.23 -8.90
N ARG A 236 -9.01 9.23 -8.81
CA ARG A 236 -9.16 10.26 -9.85
C ARG A 236 -7.96 11.21 -9.89
N LYS A 237 -7.30 11.45 -8.76
CA LYS A 237 -6.12 12.31 -8.64
C LYS A 237 -4.94 11.73 -9.44
N GLU A 238 -4.76 10.41 -9.39
CA GLU A 238 -3.79 9.69 -10.24
C GLU A 238 -4.10 9.85 -11.73
N GLU A 239 -5.37 9.96 -12.11
CA GLU A 239 -5.81 10.17 -13.51
C GLU A 239 -5.77 11.65 -13.95
N PHE A 240 -6.11 12.59 -13.07
CA PHE A 240 -6.27 14.02 -13.37
C PHE A 240 -4.95 14.79 -13.35
N TYR A 241 -4.05 14.44 -12.43
CA TYR A 241 -2.65 14.83 -12.54
C TYR A 241 -1.95 13.83 -13.45
N ALA A 242 -2.21 13.96 -14.76
CA ALA A 242 -1.40 13.29 -15.78
C ALA A 242 0.08 13.55 -15.48
N VAL A 243 0.87 12.47 -15.46
CA VAL A 243 2.29 12.46 -15.10
C VAL A 243 3.04 13.61 -15.81
N THR A 244 3.28 14.72 -15.12
CA THR A 244 4.24 15.74 -15.56
C THR A 244 5.64 15.21 -15.30
N GLY A 245 6.15 14.42 -16.23
CA GLY A 245 7.43 13.71 -16.13
C GLY A 245 7.33 12.24 -16.51
N GLY A 246 8.37 11.48 -16.22
CA GLY A 246 8.44 10.05 -16.53
C GLY A 246 9.35 9.74 -17.72
N ALA A 247 9.36 8.47 -18.10
CA ALA A 247 10.33 7.96 -19.06
C ALA A 247 10.30 8.69 -20.42
N GLU A 248 9.13 9.17 -20.84
CA GLU A 248 8.94 9.89 -22.10
C GLU A 248 9.46 11.33 -22.07
N THR A 249 9.18 12.07 -20.99
CA THR A 249 9.73 13.42 -20.82
C THR A 249 11.26 13.37 -20.67
N LEU A 250 11.77 12.40 -19.91
CA LEU A 250 13.21 12.20 -19.76
C LEU A 250 13.85 11.78 -21.08
N ALA A 251 13.24 10.86 -21.85
CA ALA A 251 13.71 10.50 -23.18
C ALA A 251 13.73 11.72 -24.12
N GLY A 252 12.70 12.56 -24.09
CA GLY A 252 12.68 13.82 -24.84
C GLY A 252 13.81 14.78 -24.47
N ILE A 253 14.15 14.91 -23.17
CA ILE A 253 15.29 15.72 -22.71
C ILE A 253 16.62 15.12 -23.17
N LEU A 254 16.81 13.81 -22.97
CA LEU A 254 18.02 13.09 -23.37
C LEU A 254 18.23 13.11 -24.89
N ASN A 255 17.14 13.13 -25.68
CA ASN A 255 17.19 13.25 -27.13
C ASN A 255 17.74 14.60 -27.62
N HIS A 256 17.79 15.62 -26.77
CA HIS A 256 18.31 16.95 -27.09
C HIS A 256 19.62 17.28 -26.34
N MET A 257 20.22 16.28 -25.68
CA MET A 257 21.42 16.43 -24.86
C MET A 257 22.66 15.88 -25.58
N ASP A 258 23.84 16.39 -25.23
CA ASP A 258 25.09 15.85 -25.73
C ASP A 258 25.26 14.37 -25.34
N ARG A 259 25.71 13.55 -26.30
CA ARG A 259 25.88 12.08 -26.14
C ARG A 259 26.66 11.68 -24.88
N GLY A 260 27.72 12.42 -24.54
CA GLY A 260 28.53 12.11 -23.35
C GLY A 260 27.80 12.34 -22.01
N LEU A 261 26.89 13.33 -21.96
CA LEU A 261 26.05 13.60 -20.78
C LEU A 261 24.89 12.62 -20.72
N GLU A 262 24.31 12.26 -21.86
CA GLU A 262 23.30 11.22 -21.99
C GLU A 262 23.79 9.86 -21.48
N GLU A 263 24.95 9.39 -21.95
CA GLU A 263 25.53 8.10 -21.52
C GLU A 263 25.81 8.07 -20.01
N ASN A 264 26.27 9.18 -19.45
CA ASN A 264 26.49 9.32 -18.01
C ASN A 264 25.17 9.22 -17.23
N LEU A 265 24.13 9.95 -17.65
CA LEU A 265 22.81 9.91 -17.01
C LEU A 265 22.15 8.53 -17.12
N LEU A 266 22.25 7.86 -18.27
CA LEU A 266 21.73 6.51 -18.45
C LEU A 266 22.46 5.48 -17.59
N THR A 267 23.78 5.61 -17.43
CA THR A 267 24.57 4.76 -16.53
C THR A 267 24.12 4.96 -15.08
N HIS A 268 23.98 6.22 -14.66
CA HIS A 268 23.53 6.53 -13.30
C HIS A 268 22.08 6.07 -13.04
N LEU A 269 21.23 6.15 -14.06
CA LEU A 269 19.85 5.66 -13.99
C LEU A 269 19.82 4.13 -13.91
N HIS A 270 20.68 3.42 -14.64
CA HIS A 270 20.80 1.96 -14.56
C HIS A 270 21.20 1.48 -13.17
N ASP A 271 22.14 2.16 -12.52
CA ASP A 271 22.61 1.81 -11.16
C ASP A 271 21.51 1.98 -10.09
N LYS A 272 20.54 2.87 -10.33
CA LYS A 272 19.46 3.20 -9.38
C LYS A 272 18.18 2.43 -9.65
N ASP A 273 17.79 2.35 -10.92
CA ASP A 273 16.53 1.76 -11.38
C ASP A 273 16.68 1.21 -12.81
N PRO A 274 17.03 -0.09 -12.93
CA PRO A 274 17.20 -0.75 -14.23
C PRO A 274 15.94 -0.77 -15.09
N ASP A 275 14.76 -0.88 -14.47
CA ASP A 275 13.48 -0.98 -15.17
C ASP A 275 13.07 0.38 -15.74
N LEU A 276 13.29 1.47 -14.99
CA LEU A 276 13.09 2.83 -15.49
C LEU A 276 14.08 3.18 -16.60
N MET A 277 15.35 2.76 -16.47
CA MET A 277 16.34 2.93 -17.54
C MET A 277 15.89 2.26 -18.83
N GLN A 278 15.42 1.01 -18.76
CA GLN A 278 14.92 0.29 -19.93
C GLN A 278 13.74 1.02 -20.57
N ASN A 279 12.79 1.50 -19.75
CA ASN A 279 11.64 2.28 -20.22
C ASN A 279 12.03 3.61 -20.91
N VAL A 280 13.05 4.30 -20.40
CA VAL A 280 13.58 5.54 -21.00
C VAL A 280 14.28 5.20 -22.31
N ARG A 281 15.12 4.17 -22.33
CA ARG A 281 15.88 3.72 -23.51
C ARG A 281 14.98 3.31 -24.67
N GLU A 282 13.84 2.69 -24.37
CA GLU A 282 12.83 2.35 -25.36
C GLU A 282 12.22 3.56 -26.05
N ARG A 283 12.19 4.71 -25.36
CA ARG A 283 11.60 5.97 -25.82
C ARG A 283 12.63 6.93 -26.44
N LEU A 284 13.93 6.64 -26.32
CA LEU A 284 14.98 7.44 -26.96
C LEU A 284 14.95 7.31 -28.48
N TYR A 285 14.72 6.10 -28.98
CA TYR A 285 14.76 5.81 -30.42
C TYR A 285 13.36 5.60 -30.97
N THR A 286 12.85 6.60 -31.68
CA THR A 286 11.57 6.52 -32.38
C THR A 286 11.72 5.94 -33.78
N PHE A 287 10.65 5.36 -34.33
CA PHE A 287 10.67 4.83 -35.70
C PHE A 287 10.94 5.94 -36.73
N ASP A 288 10.56 7.18 -36.43
CA ASP A 288 10.75 8.34 -37.31
C ASP A 288 12.22 8.76 -37.42
N GLU A 289 13.05 8.52 -36.41
CA GLU A 289 14.50 8.80 -36.45
C GLU A 289 15.24 7.95 -37.48
N LEU A 290 14.65 6.86 -37.96
CA LEU A 290 15.22 6.08 -39.05
C LEU A 290 15.35 6.88 -40.35
N LEU A 291 14.61 7.99 -40.50
CA LEU A 291 14.79 8.93 -41.62
C LEU A 291 16.16 9.61 -41.63
N ASN A 292 16.80 9.73 -40.46
CA ASN A 292 18.09 10.40 -40.32
C ASN A 292 19.27 9.49 -40.70
N LEU A 293 19.02 8.20 -40.93
CA LEU A 293 20.07 7.26 -41.36
C LEU A 293 20.55 7.60 -42.76
N HIS A 294 21.87 7.56 -42.96
CA HIS A 294 22.41 7.70 -44.29
C HIS A 294 21.96 6.51 -45.17
N PRO A 295 21.74 6.66 -46.49
CA PRO A 295 21.25 5.56 -47.35
C PRO A 295 22.08 4.26 -47.28
N LYS A 296 23.37 4.36 -47.00
CA LYS A 296 24.27 3.21 -46.78
C LYS A 296 23.97 2.48 -45.46
N GLU A 297 23.69 3.22 -44.40
CA GLU A 297 23.36 2.70 -43.07
C GLU A 297 21.96 2.08 -43.07
N MET A 298 20.99 2.74 -43.70
CA MET A 298 19.66 2.18 -43.90
C MET A 298 19.72 0.86 -44.68
N ARG A 299 20.53 0.78 -45.74
CA ARG A 299 20.75 -0.48 -46.46
C ARG A 299 21.37 -1.56 -45.58
N LEU A 300 22.33 -1.20 -44.73
CA LEU A 300 22.94 -2.13 -43.80
C LEU A 300 21.93 -2.65 -42.77
N LEU A 301 21.10 -1.77 -42.22
CA LEU A 301 20.02 -2.11 -41.29
C LEU A 301 19.03 -3.08 -41.95
N LEU A 302 18.49 -2.73 -43.11
CA LEU A 302 17.54 -3.58 -43.83
C LEU A 302 18.17 -4.91 -44.26
N SER A 303 19.46 -4.95 -44.60
CA SER A 303 20.16 -6.21 -44.90
C SER A 303 20.30 -7.15 -43.71
N ARG A 304 20.13 -6.64 -42.48
CA ARG A 304 20.19 -7.43 -41.26
C ARG A 304 18.83 -8.00 -40.83
N ILE A 305 17.76 -7.49 -41.43
CA ILE A 305 16.39 -7.96 -41.22
C ILE A 305 16.12 -8.95 -42.36
N ASP A 306 15.94 -10.22 -42.02
CA ASP A 306 15.69 -11.27 -43.03
C ASP A 306 14.19 -11.43 -43.37
N ASP A 307 13.31 -10.81 -42.59
CA ASP A 307 11.85 -10.96 -42.69
C ASP A 307 11.21 -9.74 -43.40
N ASP A 308 10.83 -9.93 -44.65
CA ASP A 308 10.17 -8.90 -45.46
C ASP A 308 8.74 -8.61 -45.00
N MET A 309 8.07 -9.56 -44.33
CA MET A 309 6.75 -9.34 -43.73
C MET A 309 6.82 -8.35 -42.57
N MET A 310 7.93 -8.32 -41.83
CA MET A 310 8.15 -7.34 -40.76
C MET A 310 8.36 -5.94 -41.34
N ILE A 311 9.11 -5.82 -42.43
CA ILE A 311 9.30 -4.53 -43.12
C ILE A 311 7.95 -4.02 -43.68
N ALA A 312 7.19 -4.90 -44.34
CA ALA A 312 5.86 -4.57 -44.85
C ALA A 312 4.90 -4.11 -43.75
N ALA A 313 4.87 -4.81 -42.61
CA ALA A 313 4.05 -4.44 -41.46
C ALA A 313 4.45 -3.08 -40.87
N ALA A 314 5.75 -2.82 -40.71
CA ALA A 314 6.24 -1.57 -40.13
C ALA A 314 5.91 -0.33 -40.99
N LEU A 315 5.90 -0.49 -42.31
CA LEU A 315 5.58 0.56 -43.30
C LEU A 315 4.08 0.82 -43.47
N ARG A 316 3.22 0.00 -42.85
CA ARG A 316 1.78 0.22 -42.87
C ARG A 316 1.43 1.48 -42.05
N GLY A 317 0.74 2.43 -42.68
CA GLY A 317 0.44 3.73 -42.08
C GLY A 317 1.64 4.66 -41.89
N ALA A 318 2.83 4.31 -42.41
CA ALA A 318 3.98 5.23 -42.43
C ALA A 318 3.81 6.29 -43.52
N GLY A 319 4.32 7.49 -43.30
CA GLY A 319 4.30 8.60 -44.27
C GLY A 319 5.12 8.31 -45.53
N ASP A 320 4.86 9.05 -46.61
CA ASP A 320 5.49 8.83 -47.92
C ASP A 320 7.02 8.96 -47.87
N GLU A 321 7.54 9.85 -47.03
CA GLU A 321 8.97 10.05 -46.85
C GLU A 321 9.65 8.81 -46.26
N MET A 322 9.08 8.25 -45.20
CA MET A 322 9.57 7.02 -44.57
C MET A 322 9.56 5.85 -45.55
N ARG A 323 8.45 5.68 -46.28
CA ARG A 323 8.32 4.64 -47.30
C ARG A 323 9.41 4.78 -48.37
N ARG A 324 9.59 5.99 -48.93
CA ARG A 324 10.64 6.24 -49.93
C ARG A 324 12.03 5.92 -49.38
N HIS A 325 12.32 6.32 -48.14
CA HIS A 325 13.63 6.09 -47.53
C HIS A 325 13.94 4.58 -47.40
N PHE A 326 12.97 3.79 -46.95
CA PHE A 326 13.08 2.33 -46.89
C PHE A 326 13.23 1.69 -48.28
N PHE A 327 12.34 2.03 -49.23
CA PHE A 327 12.39 1.42 -50.58
C PHE A 327 13.66 1.77 -51.36
N ASN A 328 14.20 2.99 -51.18
CA ASN A 328 15.47 3.39 -51.80
C ASN A 328 16.69 2.63 -51.26
N ALA A 329 16.58 2.07 -50.05
CA ALA A 329 17.63 1.30 -49.42
C ALA A 329 17.56 -0.20 -49.76
N LEU A 330 16.39 -0.72 -50.17
CA LEU A 330 16.19 -2.10 -50.61
C LEU A 330 16.72 -2.33 -52.04
N SER A 331 16.98 -3.60 -52.38
CA SER A 331 17.21 -3.99 -53.78
C SER A 331 15.90 -3.97 -54.56
N GLN A 332 15.95 -3.84 -55.89
CA GLN A 332 14.73 -3.76 -56.72
C GLN A 332 13.79 -4.95 -56.52
N ASN A 333 14.34 -6.17 -56.47
CA ASN A 333 13.53 -7.38 -56.26
C ASN A 333 12.89 -7.37 -54.86
N ARG A 334 13.68 -7.09 -53.82
CA ARG A 334 13.20 -7.09 -52.44
C ARG A 334 12.19 -5.96 -52.16
N ALA A 335 12.37 -4.81 -52.81
CA ALA A 335 11.39 -3.73 -52.76
C ALA A 335 10.05 -4.15 -53.38
N ALA A 336 10.08 -4.90 -54.49
CA ALA A 336 8.88 -5.45 -55.10
C ALA A 336 8.21 -6.48 -54.19
N ASP A 337 8.97 -7.39 -53.58
CA ASP A 337 8.45 -8.40 -52.65
C ASP A 337 7.77 -7.74 -51.42
N VAL A 338 8.39 -6.72 -50.83
CA VAL A 338 7.82 -5.94 -49.72
C VAL A 338 6.57 -5.17 -50.15
N MET A 339 6.55 -4.64 -51.38
CA MET A 339 5.39 -3.91 -51.90
C MET A 339 4.21 -4.85 -52.18
N ASP A 340 4.47 -6.01 -52.78
CA ASP A 340 3.47 -7.06 -52.98
C ASP A 340 2.90 -7.54 -51.64
N GLU A 341 3.75 -7.71 -50.62
CA GLU A 341 3.31 -8.07 -49.27
C GLU A 341 2.42 -6.96 -48.65
N ILE A 342 2.73 -5.68 -48.85
CA ILE A 342 1.88 -4.57 -48.38
C ILE A 342 0.50 -4.59 -49.09
N ASP A 343 0.45 -4.91 -50.38
CA ASP A 343 -0.79 -4.86 -51.17
C ASP A 343 -1.68 -6.08 -50.97
N HIS A 344 -1.09 -7.27 -50.80
CA HIS A 344 -1.82 -8.53 -50.62
C HIS A 344 -2.17 -8.82 -49.17
N ARG A 345 -1.51 -8.17 -48.21
CA ARG A 345 -1.82 -8.34 -46.80
C ARG A 345 -3.10 -7.61 -46.44
N GLY A 346 -4.00 -8.34 -45.77
CA GLY A 346 -5.26 -7.81 -45.27
C GLY A 346 -5.07 -6.76 -44.15
N PRO A 347 -6.15 -6.39 -43.45
CA PRO A 347 -6.08 -5.44 -42.33
C PRO A 347 -5.07 -5.91 -41.28
N VAL A 348 -4.05 -5.09 -41.01
CA VAL A 348 -3.02 -5.34 -40.00
C VAL A 348 -3.40 -4.60 -38.72
N SER A 349 -3.30 -5.26 -37.57
CA SER A 349 -3.60 -4.61 -36.29
C SER A 349 -2.53 -3.57 -35.93
N VAL A 350 -2.93 -2.49 -35.23
CA VAL A 350 -1.98 -1.47 -34.72
C VAL A 350 -0.90 -2.12 -33.83
N ARG A 351 -1.27 -3.18 -33.11
CA ARG A 351 -0.35 -3.97 -32.29
C ARG A 351 0.73 -4.64 -33.13
N GLU A 352 0.37 -5.33 -34.22
CA GLU A 352 1.35 -5.95 -35.12
C GLU A 352 2.28 -4.91 -35.78
N ILE A 353 1.75 -3.74 -36.15
CA ILE A 353 2.56 -2.64 -36.70
C ILE A 353 3.60 -2.20 -35.66
N ASN A 354 3.19 -2.03 -34.41
CA ASN A 354 4.09 -1.63 -33.32
C ASN A 354 5.13 -2.71 -33.00
N GLU A 355 4.74 -3.99 -33.00
CA GLU A 355 5.66 -5.11 -32.82
C GLU A 355 6.73 -5.14 -33.92
N ALA A 356 6.33 -4.96 -35.19
CA ALA A 356 7.25 -4.89 -36.33
C ALA A 356 8.20 -3.67 -36.24
N ARG A 357 7.68 -2.49 -35.90
CA ARG A 357 8.51 -1.29 -35.71
C ARG A 357 9.50 -1.46 -34.57
N ASN A 358 9.07 -2.02 -33.44
CA ASN A 358 9.94 -2.30 -32.30
C ASN A 358 11.04 -3.31 -32.62
N TYR A 359 10.72 -4.33 -33.42
CA TYR A 359 11.71 -5.28 -33.90
C TYR A 359 12.80 -4.59 -34.73
N ILE A 360 12.41 -3.77 -35.71
CA ILE A 360 13.36 -3.01 -36.55
C ILE A 360 14.22 -2.06 -35.70
N LEU A 361 13.60 -1.35 -34.76
CA LEU A 361 14.31 -0.48 -33.83
C LEU A 361 15.31 -1.24 -32.94
N THR A 362 14.96 -2.45 -32.52
CA THR A 362 15.87 -3.30 -31.74
C THR A 362 17.10 -3.70 -32.54
N VAL A 363 16.93 -4.04 -33.82
CA VAL A 363 18.05 -4.34 -34.73
C VAL A 363 18.91 -3.09 -34.96
N ALA A 364 18.27 -1.94 -35.20
CA ALA A 364 18.96 -0.66 -35.39
C ALA A 364 19.81 -0.28 -34.17
N ARG A 365 19.25 -0.36 -32.97
CA ARG A 365 19.96 -0.09 -31.70
C ARG A 365 21.20 -0.94 -31.55
N ARG A 366 21.07 -2.25 -31.76
CA ARG A 366 22.22 -3.16 -31.69
C ARG A 366 23.32 -2.78 -32.68
N MET A 367 22.94 -2.34 -33.88
CA MET A 367 23.90 -1.92 -34.90
C MET A 367 24.55 -0.56 -34.58
N ASP A 368 23.83 0.34 -33.91
CA ASP A 368 24.35 1.62 -33.40
C ASP A 368 25.34 1.41 -32.25
N GLU A 369 25.02 0.53 -31.29
CA GLU A 369 25.91 0.14 -30.20
C GLU A 369 27.22 -0.52 -30.71
N GLU A 370 27.12 -1.29 -31.80
CA GLU A 370 28.27 -1.89 -32.47
C GLU A 370 29.04 -0.89 -33.38
N GLY A 371 28.56 0.37 -33.49
CA GLY A 371 29.15 1.42 -34.32
C GLY A 371 29.03 1.20 -35.83
N ARG A 372 28.09 0.35 -36.26
CA ARG A 372 27.88 -0.02 -37.67
C ARG A 372 26.92 0.92 -38.41
N ILE A 373 26.02 1.55 -37.67
CA ILE A 373 25.18 2.67 -38.13
C ILE A 373 25.27 3.78 -37.09
N ILE A 374 24.93 5.01 -37.49
CA ILE A 374 24.82 6.14 -36.56
C ILE A 374 23.41 6.71 -36.70
N ILE A 375 22.56 6.48 -35.71
CA ILE A 375 21.23 7.10 -35.68
C ILE A 375 21.40 8.55 -35.23
N LYS A 376 21.52 9.45 -36.20
CA LYS A 376 21.69 10.89 -35.93
C LYS A 376 20.42 11.45 -35.28
N LYS A 377 20.60 12.10 -34.13
CA LYS A 377 19.60 12.99 -33.56
C LYS A 377 19.67 14.32 -34.32
N GLU A 378 18.55 15.04 -34.45
CA GLU A 378 18.40 16.24 -35.31
C GLU A 378 19.46 17.36 -35.11
N LYS A 379 20.30 17.30 -34.07
CA LYS A 379 21.31 18.31 -33.75
C LYS A 379 22.78 17.89 -33.92
N ASP A 380 23.07 16.66 -34.34
CA ASP A 380 24.45 16.23 -34.56
C ASP A 380 24.93 16.60 -35.98
N GLU A 381 25.20 17.89 -36.20
CA GLU A 381 26.07 18.34 -37.29
C GLU A 381 27.53 18.08 -36.91
N TYR A 382 28.10 16.99 -37.42
CA TYR A 382 29.55 16.81 -37.40
C TYR A 382 30.17 17.52 -38.61
N ILE A 383 31.18 18.35 -38.34
CA ILE A 383 32.06 19.00 -39.34
C ILE A 383 32.95 17.97 -40.02
#